data_AF-A0A4Q3DDX4-F1
#
_entry.id   AF-A0A4Q3DDX4-F1
#
_cell.length_a   1.000
_cell.length_b   1.000
_cell.length_c   1.000
_cell.angle_alpha   90.00
_cell.angle_beta   90.00
_cell.angle_gamma   90.00
#
_symmetry.space_group_name_H-M   'P 1'
#
loop_
_entity.id
_entity.type
_entity.pdbx_description
1 polymer ?
#
loop_
_entity_poly.entity_id
_entity_poly.type
_entity_poly.pdbx_seq_one_letter_code
_entity_poly.pdbx_strand_id
1 'polypeptide(L)'
;MSVRFQFTLILFLSTFFYADLHAQEFGGNPPSVRWQQINTKEARIIFPQGQDSSAQRVANIIRFMNGNLAPSIGFRQKKINVVLQNKTTISNGYVGLAPFRSEYYLTPYQNSFELGSLRWTDQLTIHEFRHVQQYNNFDVGLTRVFHHIFGEGG
;
A
#
# COMPACT_ATOMS: atom_id res chain seq x y z
N MET A 1 -21.86 3.57 -44.57
CA MET A 1 -20.38 3.71 -44.50
C MET A 1 -19.78 2.32 -44.57
N SER A 2 -18.80 2.05 -45.45
CA SER A 2 -18.29 0.68 -45.62
C SER A 2 -17.46 0.27 -44.39
N VAL A 3 -17.52 -1.01 -44.00
CA VAL A 3 -16.80 -1.55 -42.84
C VAL A 3 -15.30 -1.25 -42.93
N ARG A 4 -14.73 -1.25 -44.14
CA ARG A 4 -13.34 -0.89 -44.40
C ARG A 4 -13.00 0.54 -44.01
N PHE A 5 -13.89 1.51 -44.30
CA PHE A 5 -13.67 2.91 -43.93
C PHE A 5 -13.73 3.14 -42.42
N GLN A 6 -14.66 2.46 -41.73
CA GLN A 6 -14.73 2.51 -40.26
C GLN A 6 -13.47 1.93 -39.62
N PHE A 7 -12.95 0.82 -40.16
CA PHE A 7 -11.72 0.20 -39.66
C PHE A 7 -10.50 1.11 -39.83
N THR A 8 -10.34 1.71 -41.01
CA THR A 8 -9.23 2.64 -41.26
C THR A 8 -9.32 3.89 -40.38
N LEU A 9 -10.53 4.41 -40.14
CA LEU A 9 -10.75 5.56 -39.28
C LEU A 9 -10.44 5.26 -37.81
N ILE A 10 -10.84 4.09 -37.30
CA ILE A 10 -10.52 3.65 -35.92
C ILE A 10 -9.00 3.48 -35.75
N LEU A 11 -8.34 2.86 -36.74
CA LEU A 11 -6.89 2.70 -36.71
C LEU A 11 -6.18 4.07 -36.72
N PHE A 12 -6.63 5.00 -37.56
CA PHE A 12 -6.09 6.36 -37.60
C PHE A 12 -6.32 7.11 -36.28
N LEU A 13 -7.52 7.06 -35.70
CA LEU A 13 -7.82 7.69 -34.41
C LEU A 13 -7.00 7.09 -33.26
N SER A 14 -6.72 5.77 -33.27
CA SER A 14 -5.88 5.14 -32.24
C SER A 14 -4.45 5.69 -32.20
N THR A 15 -3.94 6.22 -33.33
CA THR A 15 -2.62 6.87 -33.37
C THR A 15 -2.59 8.28 -32.76
N PHE A 16 -3.73 8.86 -32.39
CA PHE A 16 -3.77 10.12 -31.62
C PHE A 16 -3.86 9.89 -30.10
N PHE A 17 -4.11 8.67 -29.66
CA PHE A 17 -4.14 8.28 -28.25
C PHE A 17 -2.81 7.59 -27.87
N TYR A 18 -1.72 8.35 -27.88
CA TYR A 18 -0.50 7.92 -27.20
C TYR A 18 -0.57 8.33 -25.73
N ALA A 19 -0.48 7.35 -24.82
CA ALA A 19 -0.34 7.58 -23.39
C ALA A 19 1.04 7.08 -22.97
N ASP A 20 1.83 7.95 -22.32
CA ASP A 20 3.06 7.53 -21.67
C ASP A 20 2.70 6.61 -20.49
N LEU A 21 3.01 5.33 -20.65
CA LEU A 21 2.79 4.33 -19.60
C LEU A 21 3.99 4.36 -18.65
N HIS A 22 3.81 4.99 -17.50
CA HIS A 22 4.77 4.90 -16.41
C HIS A 22 4.46 3.67 -15.55
N ALA A 23 5.46 2.84 -15.32
CA ALA A 23 5.38 1.81 -14.28
C ALA A 23 5.35 2.48 -12.90
N GLN A 24 4.82 1.76 -11.92
CA GLN A 24 4.93 2.22 -10.54
C GLN A 24 6.38 2.29 -10.10
N GLU A 25 6.74 3.41 -9.48
CA GLU A 25 7.98 3.50 -8.73
C GLU A 25 7.84 2.62 -7.47
N PHE A 26 8.70 1.61 -7.35
CA PHE A 26 8.70 0.69 -6.23
C PHE A 26 10.14 0.37 -5.80
N GLY A 27 10.54 0.99 -4.69
CA GLY A 27 11.83 0.75 -4.03
C GLY A 27 13.05 1.05 -4.91
N GLY A 28 14.18 0.46 -4.49
CA GLY A 28 15.49 0.48 -5.14
C GLY A 28 16.33 -0.71 -4.66
N ASN A 29 15.65 -1.82 -4.41
CA ASN A 29 16.23 -2.99 -3.76
C ASN A 29 17.08 -3.79 -4.75
N PRO A 30 18.27 -4.27 -4.35
CA PRO A 30 19.05 -5.14 -5.23
C PRO A 30 18.29 -6.44 -5.49
N PRO A 31 18.45 -7.05 -6.67
CA PRO A 31 17.73 -8.28 -7.04
C PRO A 31 18.12 -9.48 -6.17
N SER A 32 19.20 -9.38 -5.38
CA SER A 32 19.63 -10.41 -4.44
C SER A 32 18.84 -10.44 -3.13
N VAL A 33 17.93 -9.49 -2.88
CA VAL A 33 17.10 -9.48 -1.67
C VAL A 33 16.22 -10.72 -1.63
N ARG A 34 16.38 -11.53 -0.58
CA ARG A 34 15.53 -12.68 -0.29
C ARG A 34 14.33 -12.21 0.52
N TRP A 35 13.16 -12.23 -0.12
CA TRP A 35 11.91 -11.82 0.51
C TRP A 35 11.23 -12.98 1.22
N GLN A 36 10.63 -12.68 2.37
CA GLN A 36 9.79 -13.57 3.15
C GLN A 36 8.44 -12.88 3.40
N GLN A 37 7.46 -13.66 3.85
CA GLN A 37 6.14 -13.12 4.17
C GLN A 37 5.51 -13.76 5.38
N ILE A 38 4.78 -12.95 6.16
CA ILE A 38 3.82 -13.40 7.18
C ILE A 38 2.43 -13.04 6.70
N ASN A 39 1.55 -14.03 6.65
CA ASN A 39 0.22 -13.86 6.06
C ASN A 39 -0.85 -14.02 7.16
N THR A 40 -1.57 -12.95 7.49
CA THR A 40 -2.69 -12.97 8.45
C THR A 40 -4.01 -12.72 7.73
N LYS A 41 -5.14 -12.66 8.47
CA LYS A 41 -6.43 -12.28 7.88
C LYS A 41 -6.44 -10.81 7.45
N GLU A 42 -5.79 -9.95 8.21
CA GLU A 42 -5.81 -8.49 8.10
C GLU A 42 -4.76 -7.95 7.13
N ALA A 43 -3.58 -8.57 7.09
CA ALA A 43 -2.47 -8.10 6.28
C ALA A 43 -1.54 -9.24 5.82
N ARG A 44 -0.80 -8.98 4.74
CA ARG A 44 0.38 -9.75 4.33
C ARG A 44 1.60 -8.88 4.52
N ILE A 45 2.47 -9.25 5.46
CA ILE A 45 3.70 -8.53 5.75
C ILE A 45 4.80 -9.14 4.89
N ILE A 46 5.39 -8.36 4.00
CA ILE A 46 6.45 -8.74 3.06
C ILE A 46 7.73 -8.07 3.53
N PHE A 47 8.80 -8.82 3.74
CA PHE A 47 10.01 -8.31 4.37
C PHE A 47 11.26 -9.03 3.90
N PRO A 48 12.44 -8.39 3.92
CA PRO A 48 13.70 -9.03 3.60
C PRO A 48 14.13 -9.96 4.74
N GLN A 49 14.81 -11.05 4.38
CA GLN A 49 15.38 -12.01 5.33
C GLN A 49 16.18 -11.30 6.44
N GLY A 50 15.93 -11.67 7.70
CA GLY A 50 16.54 -11.05 8.88
C GLY A 50 15.66 -10.02 9.59
N GLN A 51 14.52 -9.64 8.99
CA GLN A 51 13.54 -8.74 9.62
C GLN A 51 12.37 -9.48 10.29
N ASP A 52 12.54 -10.77 10.58
CA ASP A 52 11.51 -11.69 11.09
C ASP A 52 10.83 -11.15 12.37
N SER A 53 11.60 -10.66 13.34
CA SER A 53 11.08 -10.12 14.60
C SER A 53 10.26 -8.85 14.38
N SER A 54 10.72 -7.96 13.50
CA SER A 54 10.00 -6.75 13.12
C SER A 54 8.71 -7.10 12.37
N ALA A 55 8.76 -8.03 11.43
CA ALA A 55 7.59 -8.46 10.67
C ALA A 55 6.52 -9.12 11.55
N GLN A 56 6.94 -9.97 12.49
CA GLN A 56 6.04 -10.58 13.47
C GLN A 56 5.38 -9.52 14.36
N ARG A 57 6.16 -8.51 14.76
CA ARG A 57 5.65 -7.39 15.56
C ARG A 57 4.60 -6.57 14.81
N VAL A 58 4.89 -6.22 13.55
CA VAL A 58 3.96 -5.52 12.66
C VAL A 58 2.65 -6.32 12.54
N ALA A 59 2.73 -7.62 12.25
CA ALA A 59 1.57 -8.49 12.13
C ALA A 59 0.73 -8.53 13.43
N ASN A 60 1.39 -8.56 14.59
CA ASN A 60 0.71 -8.59 15.89
C ASN A 60 0.02 -7.25 16.21
N ILE A 61 0.66 -6.11 15.92
CA ILE A 61 0.07 -4.78 16.11
C ILE A 61 -1.15 -4.61 15.21
N ILE A 62 -1.04 -4.96 13.92
CA ILE A 62 -2.14 -4.90 12.97
C ILE A 62 -3.33 -5.75 13.45
N ARG A 63 -3.07 -6.99 13.87
CA ARG A 63 -4.12 -7.87 14.42
C ARG A 63 -4.78 -7.26 15.65
N PHE A 64 -3.98 -6.70 16.57
CA PHE A 64 -4.48 -6.06 17.79
C PHE A 64 -5.37 -4.85 17.46
N MET A 65 -4.91 -3.97 16.57
CA MET A 65 -5.66 -2.78 16.17
C MET A 65 -6.96 -3.14 15.46
N ASN A 66 -6.93 -4.14 14.57
CA ASN A 66 -8.11 -4.54 13.84
C ASN A 66 -9.17 -5.20 14.74
N GLY A 67 -8.75 -5.96 15.76
CA GLY A 67 -9.67 -6.58 16.72
C GLY A 67 -10.28 -5.60 17.73
N ASN A 68 -9.47 -4.67 18.27
CA ASN A 68 -9.88 -3.83 19.40
C ASN A 68 -10.35 -2.42 19.00
N LEU A 69 -9.94 -1.91 17.83
CA LEU A 69 -10.18 -0.52 17.43
C LEU A 69 -11.15 -0.38 16.24
N ALA A 70 -11.72 -1.48 15.75
CA ALA A 70 -12.75 -1.44 14.71
C ALA A 70 -13.98 -0.56 15.08
N PRO A 71 -14.48 -0.54 16.33
CA PRO A 71 -15.64 0.28 16.68
C PRO A 71 -15.46 1.79 16.47
N SER A 72 -14.21 2.30 16.44
CA SER A 72 -13.95 3.73 16.30
C SER A 72 -14.02 4.26 14.86
N ILE A 73 -14.05 3.37 13.86
CA ILE A 73 -13.90 3.77 12.44
C ILE A 73 -14.77 2.96 11.47
N GLY A 74 -15.29 1.82 11.92
CA GLY A 74 -16.13 0.91 11.13
C GLY A 74 -15.50 -0.48 10.99
N PHE A 75 -16.32 -1.44 10.56
CA PHE A 75 -15.96 -2.85 10.54
C PHE A 75 -15.43 -3.33 9.18
N ARG A 76 -15.35 -2.45 8.18
CA ARG A 76 -14.84 -2.83 6.86
C ARG A 76 -13.33 -2.97 6.92
N GLN A 77 -12.85 -4.11 6.47
CA GLN A 77 -11.42 -4.39 6.42
C GLN A 77 -11.09 -5.20 5.16
N LYS A 78 -10.44 -4.54 4.20
CA LYS A 78 -9.74 -5.22 3.10
C LYS A 78 -8.34 -5.58 3.57
N LYS A 79 -7.89 -6.77 3.21
CA LYS A 79 -6.53 -7.22 3.48
C LYS A 79 -5.52 -6.39 2.68
N ILE A 80 -4.49 -5.89 3.34
CA ILE A 80 -3.44 -5.07 2.73
C ILE A 80 -2.10 -5.80 2.65
N ASN A 81 -1.31 -5.51 1.62
CA ASN A 81 0.11 -5.87 1.59
C ASN A 81 0.95 -4.77 2.26
N VAL A 82 1.76 -5.13 3.25
CA VAL A 82 2.67 -4.20 3.93
C VAL A 82 4.10 -4.63 3.60
N VAL A 83 4.88 -3.77 2.96
CA VAL A 83 6.28 -4.04 2.58
C VAL A 83 7.22 -3.32 3.54
N LEU A 84 8.13 -4.06 4.15
CA LEU A 84 9.15 -3.50 5.03
C LEU A 84 10.43 -3.24 4.25
N GLN A 85 10.80 -1.97 4.10
CA GLN A 85 12.02 -1.53 3.43
C GLN A 85 13.08 -1.19 4.48
N ASN A 86 14.19 -1.93 4.50
CA ASN A 86 15.28 -1.74 5.46
C ASN A 86 16.54 -1.06 4.88
N LYS A 87 16.48 -0.60 3.63
CA LYS A 87 17.62 0.02 2.92
C LYS A 87 17.37 1.47 2.50
N THR A 88 16.36 2.11 3.09
CA THR A 88 16.06 3.53 2.85
C THR A 88 16.90 4.42 3.76
N THR A 89 17.15 5.66 3.36
CA THR A 89 17.78 6.68 4.20
C THR A 89 16.78 7.69 4.76
N ILE A 90 15.53 7.59 4.31
CA ILE A 90 14.42 8.45 4.72
C ILE A 90 13.53 7.74 5.73
N SER A 91 13.08 8.49 6.74
CA SER A 91 12.12 8.05 7.75
C SER A 91 10.72 8.37 7.26
N ASN A 92 10.00 7.34 6.79
CA ASN A 92 8.64 7.52 6.28
C ASN A 92 7.82 6.21 6.31
N GLY A 93 6.52 6.36 6.05
CA GLY A 93 5.61 5.29 5.68
C GLY A 93 4.52 5.87 4.78
N TYR A 94 3.86 5.01 4.01
CA TYR A 94 2.66 5.46 3.29
C TYR A 94 1.71 4.30 3.00
N VAL A 95 0.46 4.64 2.70
CA VAL A 95 -0.55 3.72 2.16
C VAL A 95 -0.97 4.20 0.77
N GLY A 96 -0.65 3.42 -0.25
CA GLY A 96 -1.10 3.64 -1.62
C GLY A 96 -2.44 2.95 -1.88
N LEU A 97 -3.28 3.57 -2.70
CA LEU A 97 -4.55 2.99 -3.11
C LEU A 97 -4.41 2.09 -4.35
N ALA A 98 -3.62 2.47 -5.35
CA ALA A 98 -3.44 1.72 -6.59
C ALA A 98 -1.97 1.36 -6.83
N PRO A 99 -1.51 0.12 -6.52
CA PRO A 99 -2.25 -0.95 -5.89
C PRO A 99 -2.40 -0.70 -4.39
N PHE A 100 -3.39 -1.34 -3.77
CA PHE A 100 -3.66 -1.18 -2.35
C PHE A 100 -2.58 -1.87 -1.50
N ARG A 101 -1.56 -1.10 -1.13
CA ARG A 101 -0.40 -1.54 -0.37
C ARG A 101 0.13 -0.44 0.52
N SER A 102 0.89 -0.83 1.52
CA SER A 102 1.64 0.10 2.37
C SER A 102 3.11 -0.25 2.36
N GLU A 103 3.97 0.75 2.44
CA GLU A 103 5.42 0.57 2.56
C GLU A 103 5.95 1.28 3.81
N TYR A 104 6.74 0.56 4.61
CA TYR A 104 7.34 1.07 5.83
C TYR A 104 8.84 1.22 5.63
N TYR A 105 9.35 2.44 5.79
CA TYR A 105 10.77 2.72 5.69
C TYR A 105 11.37 2.65 7.09
N LEU A 106 12.09 1.57 7.35
CA LEU A 106 12.46 1.18 8.72
C LEU A 106 13.59 2.01 9.33
N THR A 107 14.15 2.96 8.58
CA THR A 107 15.17 3.89 9.07
C THR A 107 14.51 4.97 9.91
N PRO A 108 14.75 5.02 11.23
CA PRO A 108 14.10 5.97 12.12
C PRO A 108 14.69 7.38 11.97
N TYR A 109 13.99 8.38 12.49
CA TYR A 109 14.53 9.73 12.61
C TYR A 109 15.82 9.73 13.42
N GLN A 110 16.79 10.56 13.03
CA GLN A 110 18.06 10.67 13.76
C GLN A 110 17.90 11.35 15.11
N ASN A 111 16.90 12.24 15.23
CA ASN A 111 16.58 12.91 16.49
C ASN A 111 15.76 12.00 17.40
N SER A 112 16.39 11.49 18.45
CA SER A 112 15.72 10.59 19.42
C SER A 112 14.59 11.25 20.21
N PHE A 113 14.57 12.59 20.32
CA PHE A 113 13.49 13.30 20.98
C PHE A 113 12.19 13.33 20.15
N GLU A 114 12.30 13.22 18.82
CA GLU A 114 11.15 13.18 17.90
C GLU A 114 10.54 11.78 17.81
N LEU A 115 11.35 10.73 18.02
CA LEU A 115 10.88 9.34 18.02
C LEU A 115 10.03 9.00 19.26
N GLY A 116 10.17 9.72 20.38
CA GLY A 116 9.51 9.34 21.62
C GLY A 116 9.95 7.96 22.15
N SER A 117 9.07 7.28 22.89
CA SER A 117 9.42 6.05 23.63
C SER A 117 9.10 4.73 22.92
N LEU A 118 8.36 4.77 21.81
CA LEU A 118 7.99 3.58 21.04
C LEU A 118 9.05 3.29 19.99
N ARG A 119 9.18 2.01 19.61
CA ARG A 119 10.01 1.65 18.46
C ARG A 119 9.40 2.24 17.20
N TRP A 120 10.25 2.82 16.35
CA TRP A 120 9.84 3.43 15.07
C TRP A 120 8.92 2.53 14.23
N THR A 121 9.25 1.22 14.14
CA THR A 121 8.42 0.23 13.44
C THR A 121 6.98 0.19 13.95
N ASP A 122 6.76 0.39 15.24
CA ASP A 122 5.42 0.33 15.83
C ASP A 122 4.66 1.59 15.56
N GLN A 123 5.34 2.73 15.65
CA GLN A 123 4.74 4.03 15.34
C GLN A 123 4.26 4.06 13.91
N LEU A 124 5.11 3.62 12.96
CA LEU A 124 4.70 3.43 11.57
C LEU A 124 3.53 2.46 11.45
N THR A 125 3.59 1.30 12.11
CA THR A 125 2.50 0.33 12.02
C THR A 125 1.18 0.92 12.51
N ILE A 126 1.19 1.64 13.64
CA ILE A 126 0.00 2.26 14.21
C ILE A 126 -0.52 3.37 13.30
N HIS A 127 0.37 4.23 12.80
CA HIS A 127 0.01 5.37 11.96
C HIS A 127 -0.54 4.90 10.61
N GLU A 128 0.24 4.13 9.87
CA GLU A 128 -0.13 3.70 8.52
C GLU A 128 -1.34 2.77 8.55
N PHE A 129 -1.42 1.84 9.52
CA PHE A 129 -2.59 0.97 9.58
C PHE A 129 -3.87 1.73 9.92
N ARG A 130 -3.79 2.89 10.58
CA ARG A 130 -4.94 3.77 10.72
C ARG A 130 -5.40 4.32 9.37
N HIS A 131 -4.49 4.71 8.49
CA HIS A 131 -4.82 5.11 7.12
C HIS A 131 -5.46 3.97 6.32
N VAL A 132 -4.98 2.74 6.48
CA VAL A 132 -5.61 1.54 5.89
C VAL A 132 -7.07 1.41 6.34
N GLN A 133 -7.34 1.54 7.64
CA GLN A 133 -8.70 1.47 8.17
C GLN A 133 -9.59 2.61 7.65
N GLN A 134 -9.04 3.82 7.52
CA GLN A 134 -9.74 4.96 6.92
C GLN A 134 -10.14 4.65 5.47
N TYR A 135 -9.19 4.23 4.63
CA TYR A 135 -9.48 3.89 3.23
C TYR A 135 -10.50 2.76 3.09
N ASN A 136 -10.38 1.70 3.90
CA ASN A 136 -11.35 0.60 3.90
C ASN A 136 -12.79 1.04 4.24
N ASN A 137 -12.95 2.08 5.06
CA ASN A 137 -14.26 2.58 5.47
C ASN A 137 -14.73 3.79 4.65
N PHE A 138 -13.86 4.41 3.83
CA PHE A 138 -14.20 5.50 2.91
C PHE A 138 -14.58 5.04 1.49
N ASP A 139 -14.38 3.77 1.15
CA ASP A 139 -14.95 3.16 -0.07
C ASP A 139 -16.47 2.89 0.11
N VAL A 140 -17.28 3.95 0.03
CA VAL A 140 -18.74 3.99 0.22
C VAL A 140 -19.42 4.95 -0.76
N GLY A 141 -20.65 4.62 -1.18
CA GLY A 141 -21.47 5.55 -1.95
C GLY A 141 -20.81 5.98 -3.25
N LEU A 142 -20.53 7.28 -3.41
CA LEU A 142 -19.96 7.85 -4.63
C LEU A 142 -18.51 7.39 -4.89
N THR A 143 -17.68 7.25 -3.86
CA THR A 143 -16.28 6.76 -4.02
C THR A 143 -16.25 5.33 -4.53
N ARG A 144 -17.21 4.50 -4.13
CA ARG A 144 -17.35 3.13 -4.65
C ARG A 144 -17.67 3.08 -6.14
N VAL A 145 -18.47 4.02 -6.63
CA VAL A 145 -18.79 4.10 -8.07
C VAL A 145 -17.51 4.43 -8.84
N PHE A 146 -16.74 5.41 -8.36
CA PHE A 146 -15.45 5.74 -8.95
C PHE A 146 -14.45 4.59 -8.86
N HIS A 147 -14.40 3.85 -7.75
CA HIS A 147 -13.59 2.65 -7.62
C HIS A 147 -13.93 1.59 -8.68
N HIS A 148 -15.21 1.45 -9.05
CA HIS A 148 -15.61 0.49 -10.09
C HIS A 148 -15.18 0.93 -11.50
N ILE A 149 -15.14 2.24 -11.77
CA ILE A 149 -14.78 2.81 -13.07
C ILE A 149 -13.25 2.92 -13.23
N PHE A 150 -12.55 3.34 -12.18
CA PHE A 150 -11.12 3.66 -12.18
C PHE A 150 -10.26 2.68 -11.38
N GLY A 151 -10.86 1.59 -10.87
CA GLY A 151 -10.16 0.61 -10.03
C GLY A 151 -9.79 1.18 -8.67
N GLU A 152 -8.67 0.73 -8.10
CA GLU A 152 -8.26 1.20 -6.76
C GLU A 152 -7.82 2.68 -6.74
N GLY A 153 -7.71 3.35 -7.89
CA GLY A 153 -7.41 4.79 -7.96
C GLY A 153 -8.64 5.71 -7.96
N GLY A 154 -9.85 5.13 -7.94
CA GLY A 154 -11.13 5.85 -7.94
C GLY A 154 -11.76 6.03 -6.58
#